data_AF-A0A947B7P4-F1
#
_entry.id   AF-A0A947B7P4-F1
#
_cell.length_a   1.000
_cell.length_b   1.000
_cell.length_c   1.000
_cell.angle_alpha   90.00
_cell.angle_beta   90.00
_cell.angle_gamma   90.00
#
_symmetry.space_group_name_H-M   'P 1'
#
loop_
_entity.id
_entity.type
_entity.pdbx_description
1 polymer ?
#
loop_
_entity_poly.entity_id
_entity_poly.type
_entity_poly.pdbx_seq_one_letter_code
_entity_poly.pdbx_strand_id
1 'polypeptide(L)'
;METANNTKTNECLDPQHPHPIVVLISGRGSNLQSIIDAANADLRVEIRAVISNKSDAFGLERARQAGIETRVIEHQSFPKREDFDGALQAVIEQFQPRLVVLAGFMRILTPAFVAHFKNRLINIHPALLPLLPGLDTHERAIAEGFKEHGA
;
A
#
# COMPACT_ATOMS: atom_id res chain seq x y z
N MET A 1 -23.14 31.50 -19.21
CA MET A 1 -23.65 30.12 -19.30
C MET A 1 -22.49 29.24 -19.71
N GLU A 2 -21.99 28.26 -18.99
CA GLU A 2 -22.08 27.83 -17.59
C GLU A 2 -20.81 26.98 -17.42
N THR A 3 -19.98 27.32 -16.45
CA THR A 3 -18.68 26.69 -16.20
C THR A 3 -18.89 25.32 -15.59
N ALA A 4 -18.32 24.28 -16.22
CA ALA A 4 -18.34 22.91 -15.71
C ALA A 4 -17.63 22.84 -14.34
N ASN A 5 -18.41 22.70 -13.27
CA ASN A 5 -17.91 22.40 -11.93
C ASN A 5 -17.47 20.94 -11.88
N ASN A 6 -16.16 20.72 -11.96
CA ASN A 6 -15.54 19.44 -11.67
C ASN A 6 -15.45 19.26 -10.14
N THR A 7 -16.58 18.94 -9.52
CA THR A 7 -16.63 18.57 -8.11
C THR A 7 -16.39 17.07 -8.01
N LYS A 8 -15.14 16.66 -7.80
CA LYS A 8 -14.85 15.31 -7.29
C LYS A 8 -15.38 15.24 -5.86
N THR A 9 -16.66 14.92 -5.75
CA THR A 9 -17.40 14.78 -4.51
C THR A 9 -16.79 13.66 -3.67
N ASN A 10 -16.65 13.93 -2.38
CA ASN A 10 -16.51 12.91 -1.34
C ASN A 10 -17.79 12.08 -1.33
N GLU A 11 -17.91 11.12 -2.24
CA GLU A 11 -18.97 10.11 -2.16
C GLU A 11 -18.68 9.19 -0.97
N CYS A 12 -19.61 9.24 -0.02
CA CYS A 12 -19.76 8.26 1.05
C CYS A 12 -19.61 6.85 0.47
N LEU A 13 -18.93 5.95 1.19
CA LEU A 13 -18.73 4.57 0.76
C LEU A 13 -20.10 3.96 0.43
N ASP A 14 -20.33 3.65 -0.84
CA ASP A 14 -21.49 2.85 -1.23
C ASP A 14 -21.35 1.48 -0.56
N PRO A 15 -22.23 1.13 0.40
CA PRO A 15 -22.11 -0.12 1.14
C PRO A 15 -22.33 -1.35 0.25
N GLN A 16 -22.79 -1.18 -0.99
CA GLN A 16 -23.12 -2.26 -1.92
C GLN A 16 -21.95 -2.72 -2.81
N HIS A 17 -20.83 -2.01 -2.86
CA HIS A 17 -19.70 -2.37 -3.73
C HIS A 17 -18.38 -2.54 -2.95
N PRO A 18 -17.62 -3.63 -3.19
CA PRO A 18 -16.29 -3.80 -2.62
C PRO A 18 -15.38 -2.60 -2.97
N HIS A 19 -14.65 -2.09 -1.98
CA HIS A 19 -13.78 -0.95 -2.17
C HIS A 19 -12.50 -1.36 -2.92
N PRO A 20 -12.23 -0.85 -4.13
CA PRO A 20 -11.09 -1.29 -4.93
C PRO A 20 -9.77 -0.76 -4.38
N ILE A 21 -8.84 -1.66 -4.12
CA ILE A 21 -7.53 -1.34 -3.56
C ILE A 21 -6.39 -1.90 -4.39
N VAL A 22 -5.22 -1.26 -4.28
CA VAL A 22 -3.93 -1.80 -4.71
C VAL A 22 -3.02 -1.92 -3.49
N VAL A 23 -2.33 -3.05 -3.35
CA VAL A 23 -1.44 -3.33 -2.22
C VAL A 23 0.01 -3.31 -2.67
N LEU A 24 0.86 -2.54 -1.99
CA LEU A 24 2.30 -2.46 -2.25
C LEU A 24 3.08 -3.28 -1.23
N ILE A 25 4.03 -4.10 -1.69
CA ILE A 25 4.82 -5.01 -0.84
C ILE A 25 6.31 -5.04 -1.21
N SER A 26 7.17 -5.43 -0.27
CA SER A 26 8.62 -5.64 -0.52
C SER A 26 9.17 -6.97 -0.03
N GLY A 27 8.32 -7.89 0.47
CA GLY A 27 8.81 -9.10 1.12
C GLY A 27 7.73 -10.15 1.40
N ARG A 28 7.72 -10.70 2.62
CA ARG A 28 6.92 -11.87 3.04
C ARG A 28 5.40 -11.75 2.82
N GLY A 29 4.87 -10.53 2.85
CA GLY A 29 3.44 -10.28 2.62
C GLY A 29 2.51 -10.84 3.70
N SER A 30 2.91 -10.84 4.98
CA SER A 30 2.01 -11.28 6.07
C SER A 30 0.77 -10.39 6.18
N ASN A 31 0.94 -9.06 6.15
CA ASN A 31 -0.19 -8.13 6.13
C ASN A 31 -1.07 -8.30 4.88
N LEU A 32 -0.45 -8.56 3.72
CA LEU A 32 -1.20 -8.90 2.51
C LEU A 32 -2.05 -10.15 2.73
N GLN A 33 -1.50 -11.21 3.33
CA GLN A 33 -2.27 -12.42 3.64
C GLN A 33 -3.47 -12.10 4.53
N SER A 34 -3.28 -11.32 5.60
CA SER A 34 -4.38 -10.94 6.48
C SER A 34 -5.48 -10.16 5.74
N ILE A 35 -5.12 -9.29 4.79
CA ILE A 35 -6.09 -8.55 3.96
C ILE A 35 -6.83 -9.51 3.02
N ILE A 36 -6.13 -10.48 2.39
CA ILE A 36 -6.75 -11.51 1.54
C ILE A 36 -7.75 -12.34 2.35
N ASP A 37 -7.33 -12.83 3.51
CA ASP A 37 -8.14 -13.67 4.38
C ASP A 37 -9.40 -12.93 4.85
N ALA A 38 -9.24 -11.66 5.24
CA ALA A 38 -10.36 -10.81 5.63
C ALA A 38 -11.31 -10.51 4.44
N ALA A 39 -10.76 -10.25 3.24
CA ALA A 39 -11.56 -10.01 2.04
C ALA A 39 -12.40 -11.23 1.63
N ASN A 40 -11.84 -12.43 1.81
CA ASN A 40 -12.54 -13.69 1.59
C ASN A 40 -13.60 -13.99 2.66
N ALA A 41 -13.48 -13.39 3.85
CA ALA A 41 -14.46 -13.52 4.91
C ALA A 41 -15.62 -12.52 4.73
N ASP A 42 -15.41 -11.26 5.09
CA ASP A 42 -16.45 -10.24 5.15
C ASP A 42 -15.96 -8.80 4.90
N LEU A 43 -14.65 -8.58 4.81
CA LEU A 43 -14.08 -7.27 4.51
C LEU A 43 -14.42 -6.87 3.07
N ARG A 44 -15.18 -5.80 2.91
CA ARG A 44 -15.65 -5.30 1.60
C ARG A 44 -14.55 -4.54 0.84
N VAL A 45 -13.50 -5.25 0.45
CA VAL A 45 -12.42 -4.74 -0.41
C VAL A 45 -12.24 -5.64 -1.62
N GLU A 46 -11.91 -5.03 -2.76
CA GLU A 46 -11.48 -5.73 -3.96
C GLU A 46 -9.99 -5.46 -4.15
N ILE A 47 -9.14 -6.47 -3.95
CA ILE A 47 -7.70 -6.35 -4.19
C ILE A 47 -7.45 -6.50 -5.69
N ARG A 48 -7.35 -5.37 -6.40
CA ARG A 48 -7.18 -5.39 -7.86
C ARG A 48 -5.78 -5.76 -8.30
N ALA A 49 -4.78 -5.36 -7.53
CA ALA A 49 -3.40 -5.70 -7.81
C ALA A 49 -2.54 -5.72 -6.54
N VAL A 50 -1.52 -6.57 -6.59
CA VAL A 50 -0.38 -6.55 -5.67
C VAL A 50 0.86 -6.16 -6.46
N ILE A 51 1.51 -5.08 -6.06
CA ILE A 51 2.70 -4.57 -6.74
C ILE A 51 3.90 -4.68 -5.80
N SER A 52 4.99 -5.27 -6.28
CA SER A 52 6.24 -5.33 -5.52
C SER A 52 7.38 -4.58 -6.20
N ASN A 53 8.25 -3.99 -5.38
CA ASN A 53 9.52 -3.44 -5.84
C ASN A 53 10.67 -4.47 -5.87
N LYS A 54 10.37 -5.74 -5.57
CA LYS A 54 11.30 -6.88 -5.63
C LYS A 54 10.63 -8.07 -6.31
N SER A 55 11.31 -8.69 -7.27
CA SER A 55 10.81 -9.86 -8.00
C SER A 55 10.71 -11.13 -7.14
N ASP A 56 11.52 -11.23 -6.08
CA ASP A 56 11.60 -12.36 -5.16
C ASP A 56 10.70 -12.23 -3.91
N ALA A 57 9.85 -11.20 -3.84
CA ALA A 57 8.95 -11.01 -2.71
C ALA A 57 7.93 -12.15 -2.62
N PHE A 58 7.99 -12.95 -1.54
CA PHE A 58 7.07 -14.06 -1.32
C PHE A 58 5.59 -13.64 -1.27
N GLY A 59 5.28 -12.38 -0.93
CA GLY A 59 3.90 -11.87 -1.03
C GLY A 59 3.31 -11.90 -2.44
N LEU A 60 4.14 -11.92 -3.50
CA LEU A 60 3.67 -12.13 -4.88
C LEU A 60 3.09 -13.53 -5.07
N GLU A 61 3.68 -14.55 -4.43
CA GLU A 61 3.16 -15.91 -4.47
C GLU A 61 1.80 -16.00 -3.78
N ARG A 62 1.65 -15.37 -2.61
CA ARG A 62 0.36 -15.28 -1.90
C ARG A 62 -0.73 -14.66 -2.77
N ALA A 63 -0.41 -13.58 -3.47
CA ALA A 63 -1.33 -12.90 -4.38
C ALA A 63 -1.76 -13.82 -5.54
N ARG A 64 -0.81 -14.53 -6.17
CA ARG A 64 -1.11 -15.46 -7.27
C ARG A 64 -1.98 -16.63 -6.81
N GLN A 65 -1.71 -17.18 -5.63
CA GLN A 65 -2.52 -18.25 -5.04
C GLN A 65 -3.96 -17.82 -4.78
N ALA A 66 -4.18 -16.54 -4.47
CA ALA A 66 -5.49 -15.93 -4.32
C ALA A 66 -6.12 -15.45 -5.65
N GLY A 67 -5.47 -15.68 -6.80
CA GLY A 67 -5.96 -15.24 -8.11
C GLY A 67 -5.88 -13.73 -8.35
N ILE A 68 -5.06 -13.02 -7.59
CA ILE A 68 -4.90 -11.55 -7.68
C ILE A 68 -3.81 -11.20 -8.68
N GLU A 69 -4.04 -10.17 -9.50
CA GLU A 69 -3.03 -9.70 -10.45
C GLU A 69 -1.77 -9.19 -9.73
N THR A 70 -0.60 -9.57 -10.23
CA THR A 70 0.69 -9.14 -9.66
C THR A 70 1.50 -8.34 -10.65
N ARG A 71 2.17 -7.27 -10.18
CA ARG A 71 3.18 -6.54 -10.95
C ARG A 71 4.49 -6.43 -10.16
N VAL A 72 5.60 -6.39 -10.90
CA VAL A 72 6.92 -6.13 -10.33
C VAL A 72 7.50 -4.89 -11.01
N ILE A 73 7.96 -3.94 -10.21
CA ILE A 73 8.63 -2.73 -10.67
C ILE A 73 9.92 -2.60 -9.88
N GLU A 74 11.01 -3.10 -10.44
CA GLU A 74 12.29 -3.14 -9.74
C GLU A 74 12.88 -1.74 -9.61
N HIS A 75 12.84 -1.18 -8.41
CA HIS A 75 13.35 0.16 -8.12
C HIS A 75 14.84 0.35 -8.47
N GLN A 76 15.62 -0.74 -8.54
CA GLN A 76 17.03 -0.72 -8.94
C GLN A 76 17.22 -0.47 -10.44
N SER A 77 16.18 -0.67 -11.26
CA SER A 77 16.21 -0.40 -12.69
C SER A 77 16.04 1.09 -13.03
N PHE A 78 15.86 1.94 -12.02
CA PHE A 78 15.64 3.37 -12.19
C PHE A 78 16.81 4.17 -11.59
N PRO A 79 17.36 5.15 -12.33
CA PRO A 79 18.50 5.94 -11.85
C PRO A 79 18.11 6.93 -10.75
N LYS A 80 16.83 7.35 -10.70
CA LYS A 80 16.30 8.28 -9.71
C LYS A 80 15.04 7.71 -9.07
N ARG A 81 14.79 8.14 -7.83
CA ARG A 81 13.59 7.77 -7.08
C ARG A 81 12.32 8.29 -7.77
N GLU A 82 12.39 9.50 -8.33
CA GLU A 82 11.29 10.14 -9.03
C GLU A 82 10.86 9.35 -10.27
N ASP A 83 11.82 8.75 -10.98
CA ASP A 83 11.53 7.90 -12.16
C ASP A 83 10.82 6.60 -11.73
N PHE A 84 11.28 5.98 -10.65
CA PHE A 84 10.64 4.81 -10.07
C PHE A 84 9.22 5.11 -9.58
N ASP A 85 9.04 6.18 -8.81
CA ASP A 85 7.73 6.58 -8.28
C ASP A 85 6.74 6.93 -9.40
N GLY A 86 7.21 7.58 -10.47
CA GLY A 86 6.39 7.86 -11.65
C GLY A 86 5.92 6.58 -12.35
N ALA A 87 6.82 5.61 -12.53
CA ALA A 87 6.47 4.31 -13.11
C ALA A 87 5.50 3.52 -12.20
N LEU A 88 5.74 3.53 -10.89
CA LEU A 88 4.88 2.91 -9.89
C LEU A 88 3.48 3.52 -9.91
N GLN A 89 3.38 4.85 -9.89
CA GLN A 89 2.11 5.57 -9.98
C GLN A 89 1.36 5.22 -11.26
N ALA A 90 2.02 5.20 -12.41
CA ALA A 90 1.41 4.88 -13.69
C ALA A 90 0.82 3.46 -13.71
N VAL A 91 1.50 2.48 -13.11
CA VAL A 91 0.98 1.11 -13.00
C VAL A 91 -0.18 1.04 -12.01
N ILE A 92 -0.10 1.71 -10.85
CA ILE A 92 -1.19 1.73 -9.87
C ILE A 92 -2.50 2.25 -10.50
N GLU A 93 -2.43 3.34 -11.27
CA GLU A 93 -3.62 3.98 -11.85
C GLU A 93 -4.31 3.12 -12.93
N GLN A 94 -3.60 2.16 -13.57
CA GLN A 94 -4.22 1.21 -14.49
C GLN A 94 -5.29 0.34 -13.82
N PHE A 95 -5.16 0.13 -12.51
CA PHE A 95 -6.12 -0.63 -11.71
C PHE A 95 -7.25 0.24 -11.13
N GLN A 96 -7.18 1.56 -11.31
CA GLN A 96 -8.18 2.52 -10.82
C GLN A 96 -8.55 2.34 -9.32
N PRO A 97 -7.57 2.26 -8.40
CA PRO A 97 -7.86 2.04 -6.99
C PRO A 97 -8.48 3.28 -6.34
N ARG A 98 -9.39 3.04 -5.39
CA ARG A 98 -9.84 4.06 -4.44
C ARG A 98 -8.90 4.20 -3.24
N LEU A 99 -8.10 3.18 -2.95
CA LEU A 99 -7.11 3.17 -1.87
C LEU A 99 -5.84 2.40 -2.27
N VAL A 100 -4.68 2.95 -1.91
CA VAL A 100 -3.37 2.29 -1.99
C VAL A 100 -2.93 1.92 -0.58
N VAL A 101 -2.60 0.65 -0.36
CA VAL A 101 -2.23 0.11 0.94
C VAL A 101 -0.77 -0.32 0.95
N LEU A 102 0.04 0.29 1.82
CA LEU A 102 1.43 -0.09 2.04
C LEU A 102 1.48 -1.24 3.06
N ALA A 103 1.75 -2.45 2.59
CA ALA A 103 1.77 -3.67 3.40
C ALA A 103 3.20 -4.23 3.50
N GLY A 104 4.06 -3.52 4.25
CA GLY A 104 5.48 -3.84 4.33
C GLY A 104 6.25 -3.40 3.07
N PHE A 105 5.89 -2.23 2.54
CA PHE A 105 6.60 -1.60 1.44
C PHE A 105 7.80 -0.81 1.97
N MET A 106 9.01 -1.24 1.62
CA MET A 106 10.28 -0.79 2.23
C MET A 106 10.99 0.28 1.41
N ARG A 107 10.24 1.14 0.70
CA ARG A 107 10.79 2.28 -0.05
C ARG A 107 10.15 3.57 0.43
N ILE A 108 10.98 4.59 0.61
CA ILE A 108 10.52 5.95 0.89
C ILE A 108 9.93 6.52 -0.41
N LEU A 109 8.67 6.89 -0.36
CA LEU A 109 7.95 7.53 -1.47
C LEU A 109 8.25 9.03 -1.49
N THR A 110 8.30 9.60 -2.70
CA THR A 110 8.50 11.03 -2.94
C THR A 110 7.28 11.83 -2.44
N PRO A 111 7.47 13.12 -2.10
CA PRO A 111 6.35 14.01 -1.81
C PRO A 111 5.32 14.11 -2.94
N ALA A 112 5.76 14.03 -4.20
CA ALA A 112 4.89 14.05 -5.37
C ALA A 112 3.97 12.82 -5.40
N PHE A 113 4.50 11.62 -5.16
CA PHE A 113 3.72 10.39 -5.07
C PHE A 113 2.69 10.47 -3.94
N VAL A 114 3.11 10.91 -2.75
CA VAL A 114 2.21 11.04 -1.59
C VAL A 114 1.10 12.06 -1.86
N ALA A 115 1.42 13.19 -2.52
CA ALA A 115 0.44 14.19 -2.90
C ALA A 115 -0.58 13.67 -3.92
N HIS A 116 -0.14 12.85 -4.89
CA HIS A 116 -1.01 12.25 -5.90
C HIS A 116 -2.06 11.31 -5.30
N PHE A 117 -1.66 10.51 -4.30
CA PHE A 117 -2.55 9.61 -3.56
C PHE A 117 -3.04 10.20 -2.23
N LYS A 118 -3.08 11.54 -2.10
CA LYS A 118 -3.57 12.20 -0.90
C LYS A 118 -4.97 11.70 -0.52
N ASN A 119 -5.15 11.36 0.76
CA ASN A 119 -6.36 10.75 1.33
C ASN A 119 -6.74 9.36 0.76
N ARG A 120 -5.86 8.75 -0.04
CA ARG A 120 -6.02 7.44 -0.66
C ARG A 120 -4.77 6.57 -0.50
N LEU A 121 -3.93 6.87 0.48
CA LEU A 121 -2.70 6.14 0.77
C LEU A 121 -2.61 5.88 2.27
N ILE A 122 -2.51 4.61 2.66
CA ILE A 122 -2.37 4.21 4.06
C ILE A 122 -1.19 3.25 4.26
N ASN A 123 -0.61 3.27 5.45
CA ASN A 123 0.48 2.39 5.85
C ASN A 123 0.20 1.85 7.25
N ILE A 124 0.62 0.62 7.51
CA ILE A 124 0.76 0.08 8.86
C ILE A 124 2.23 0.14 9.28
N HIS A 125 2.49 0.69 10.45
CA HIS A 125 3.84 0.82 11.00
C HIS A 125 3.92 0.04 12.32
N PRO A 126 4.91 -0.83 12.55
CA PRO A 126 4.99 -1.65 13.75
C PRO A 126 5.56 -0.85 14.94
N ALA A 127 4.98 0.32 15.23
CA ALA A 127 5.21 1.07 16.45
C ALA A 127 4.07 2.05 16.73
N LEU A 128 3.90 2.41 18.00
CA LEU A 128 3.05 3.52 18.41
C LEU A 128 3.70 4.85 17.99
N LEU A 129 3.41 5.31 16.77
CA LEU A 129 3.88 6.60 16.29
C LEU A 129 3.42 7.73 17.24
N PRO A 130 4.28 8.73 17.53
CA PRO A 130 5.55 9.05 16.86
C PRO A 130 6.82 8.41 17.48
N LEU A 131 6.72 7.45 18.40
CA LEU A 131 7.85 7.05 19.27
C LEU A 131 9.01 6.35 18.54
N LEU A 132 8.73 5.40 17.64
CA LEU A 132 9.76 4.60 16.97
C LEU A 132 9.55 4.59 15.45
N PRO A 133 9.80 5.72 14.75
CA PRO A 133 9.78 5.74 13.29
C PRO A 133 11.00 4.98 12.73
N GLY A 134 10.89 4.53 11.49
CA GLY A 134 11.99 3.84 10.79
C GLY A 134 12.00 2.32 11.00
N LEU A 135 13.18 1.72 10.92
CA LEU A 135 13.35 0.26 10.94
C LEU A 135 13.57 -0.28 12.36
N ASP A 136 13.50 -1.61 12.46
CA ASP A 136 13.90 -2.41 13.64
C ASP A 136 13.22 -1.96 14.94
N THR A 137 11.94 -1.59 14.83
CA THR A 137 11.16 -0.98 15.92
C THR A 137 11.08 -1.88 17.15
N HIS A 138 10.98 -3.19 16.95
CA HIS A 138 10.92 -4.17 18.05
C HIS A 138 12.24 -4.25 18.82
N GLU A 139 13.38 -4.33 18.12
CA GLU A 139 14.70 -4.38 18.75
C GLU A 139 14.99 -3.09 19.52
N ARG A 140 14.67 -1.94 18.91
CA ARG A 140 14.82 -0.63 19.53
C ARG A 140 13.91 -0.45 20.74
N ALA A 141 12.64 -0.89 20.67
CA ALA A 141 11.73 -0.84 21.80
C ALA A 141 12.29 -1.59 23.02
N ILE A 142 12.87 -2.77 22.79
CA ILE A 142 13.51 -3.57 23.85
C ILE A 142 14.76 -2.87 24.38
N ALA A 143 15.64 -2.42 23.50
CA ALA A 143 16.90 -1.78 23.86
C ALA A 143 16.71 -0.48 24.65
N GLU A 144 15.70 0.31 24.28
CA GLU A 144 15.33 1.57 24.95
C GLU A 144 14.45 1.34 26.19
N GLY A 145 14.06 0.09 26.47
CA GLY A 145 13.35 -0.28 27.71
C GLY A 145 11.87 0.08 27.74
N PHE A 146 11.22 0.22 26.58
CA PHE A 146 9.78 0.50 26.50
C PHE A 146 8.97 -0.62 27.18
N LYS A 147 7.97 -0.23 27.98
CA LYS A 147 7.04 -1.16 28.62
C LYS A 147 5.85 -1.52 27.73
N GLU A 148 5.55 -0.68 26.76
CA GLU A 148 4.45 -0.84 25.82
C GLU A 148 4.95 -0.61 24.39
N HIS A 149 4.40 -1.38 23.45
CA HIS A 149 4.70 -1.33 22.02
C HIS A 149 3.45 -1.75 21.24
N GLY A 150 3.37 -1.44 19.95
CA GLY A 150 2.14 -1.63 19.17
C GLY A 150 2.29 -1.26 17.70
N ALA A 151 1.17 -0.95 17.06
CA ALA A 151 1.06 -0.51 15.68
C ALA A 151 -0.10 0.48 15.52
#